data_AF-K1RVY9-F1
#
_entry.id   AF-K1RVY9-F1
#
_cell.length_a   1.000
_cell.length_b   1.000
_cell.length_c   1.000
_cell.angle_alpha   90.00
_cell.angle_beta   90.00
_cell.angle_gamma   90.00
#
_symmetry.space_group_name_H-M   'P 1'
#
loop_
_entity.id
_entity.type
_entity.pdbx_description
1 polymer ?
#
loop_
_entity_poly.entity_id
_entity_poly.type
_entity_poly.pdbx_seq_one_letter_code
_entity_poly.pdbx_strand_id
1 'polypeptide(L)'
;ALLALLTGGCLVYYFSRRNVRPIIELGQELQTAVEVQKNLQEVVDSQRPIICTSYVRQLLSGTATSEDEVTYMENYLGIADSSYYNVLYIVYYNNFGDNTEITLPGGVESMEELEKIIESALENFFGTPLFYFSPSDRTYSVLLHCSEEEGKDLILKINNCILRLHDYLLDTYDIWLFAGIGRNTDSLMNVWEC
;
A
#
# COMPACT_ATOMS: atom_id res chain seq x y z
N ALA A 1 -2.80 65.76 37.93
CA ALA A 1 -2.76 64.29 38.16
C ALA A 1 -3.81 63.53 37.33
N LEU A 2 -5.10 63.86 37.41
CA LEU A 2 -6.19 63.16 36.69
C LEU A 2 -6.09 63.15 35.14
N LEU A 3 -5.68 64.26 34.53
CA LEU A 3 -5.54 64.36 33.07
C LEU A 3 -4.42 63.45 32.51
N ALA A 4 -3.33 63.27 33.26
CA ALA A 4 -2.23 62.39 32.87
C ALA A 4 -2.59 60.90 32.97
N LEU A 5 -3.46 60.54 33.90
CA LEU A 5 -4.00 59.17 34.04
C LEU A 5 -4.98 58.83 32.91
N LEU A 6 -5.82 59.79 32.50
CA LEU A 6 -6.75 59.61 31.38
C LEU A 6 -6.02 59.50 30.04
N THR A 7 -5.03 60.36 29.77
CA THR A 7 -4.24 60.28 28.54
C THR A 7 -3.37 59.03 28.49
N GLY A 8 -2.74 58.66 29.61
CA GLY A 8 -1.98 57.41 29.73
C GLY A 8 -2.85 56.16 29.53
N GLY A 9 -4.03 56.11 30.16
CA GLY A 9 -4.96 55.00 30.03
C GLY A 9 -5.51 54.84 28.60
N CYS A 10 -5.86 55.95 27.93
CA CYS A 10 -6.29 55.93 26.53
C CYS A 10 -5.17 55.46 25.59
N LEU A 11 -3.93 55.86 25.82
CA LEU A 11 -2.78 55.41 25.04
C LEU A 11 -2.54 53.90 25.18
N VAL A 12 -2.51 53.39 26.41
CA VAL A 12 -2.31 51.95 26.67
C VAL A 12 -3.46 51.13 26.07
N TYR A 13 -4.70 51.60 26.20
CA TYR A 13 -5.86 50.94 25.59
C TYR A 13 -5.78 50.97 24.06
N TYR A 14 -5.38 52.09 23.46
CA TYR A 14 -5.24 52.23 22.01
C TYR A 14 -4.12 51.33 21.45
N PHE A 15 -2.94 51.32 22.10
CA PHE A 15 -1.82 50.44 21.71
C PHE A 15 -2.13 48.96 21.96
N SER A 16 -2.84 48.61 23.04
CA SER A 16 -3.29 47.25 23.32
C SER A 16 -4.26 46.75 22.24
N ARG A 17 -5.29 47.54 21.89
CA ARG A 17 -6.26 47.14 20.85
C ARG A 17 -5.63 47.01 19.47
N ARG A 18 -4.61 47.83 19.15
CA ARG A 18 -3.95 47.83 17.85
C ARG A 18 -2.93 46.69 17.71
N ASN A 19 -2.32 46.25 18.83
CA ASN A 19 -1.38 45.12 18.84
C ASN A 19 -2.04 43.74 18.99
N VAL A 20 -3.25 43.65 19.54
CA VAL A 20 -3.96 42.36 19.72
C VAL A 20 -4.66 41.88 18.44
N ARG A 21 -5.13 42.80 17.59
CA ARG A 21 -5.74 42.47 16.28
C ARG A 21 -4.84 41.62 15.37
N PRO A 22 -3.56 42.00 15.12
CA PRO A 22 -2.70 41.18 14.27
C PRO A 22 -2.38 39.81 14.88
N ILE A 23 -2.40 39.67 16.21
CA ILE A 23 -2.17 38.38 16.89
C ILE A 23 -3.36 37.42 16.70
N ILE A 24 -4.60 37.95 16.70
CA ILE A 24 -5.81 37.15 16.48
C ILE A 24 -5.91 36.71 15.01
N GLU A 25 -5.57 37.58 14.06
CA GLU A 25 -5.48 37.24 12.63
C GLU A 25 -4.40 36.18 12.39
N LEU A 26 -3.20 36.31 12.99
CA LEU A 26 -2.13 35.30 12.89
C LEU A 26 -2.55 33.95 13.48
N GLY A 27 -3.30 33.96 14.59
CA GLY A 27 -3.81 32.74 15.23
C GLY A 27 -4.86 32.02 14.37
N GLN A 28 -5.72 32.78 13.68
CA GLN A 28 -6.71 32.24 12.75
C GLN A 28 -6.07 31.71 11.46
N GLU A 29 -5.05 32.39 10.93
CA GLU A 29 -4.27 31.90 9.79
C GLU A 29 -3.48 30.63 10.14
N LEU A 30 -2.90 30.55 11.35
CA LEU A 30 -2.20 29.35 11.80
C LEU A 30 -3.16 28.18 12.01
N GLN A 31 -4.35 28.42 12.58
CA GLN A 31 -5.37 27.37 12.73
C GLN A 31 -5.87 26.86 11.37
N THR A 32 -6.15 27.75 10.43
CA THR A 32 -6.58 27.34 9.08
C THR A 32 -5.46 26.63 8.32
N ALA A 33 -4.20 27.07 8.42
CA ALA A 33 -3.06 26.38 7.82
C ALA A 33 -2.84 24.97 8.41
N VAL A 34 -2.95 24.82 9.73
CA VAL A 34 -2.84 23.52 10.41
C VAL A 34 -4.00 22.60 10.05
N GLU A 35 -5.22 23.14 9.94
CA GLU A 35 -6.40 22.37 9.54
C GLU A 35 -6.32 21.94 8.08
N VAL A 36 -5.87 22.82 7.17
CA VAL A 36 -5.59 22.47 5.76
C VAL A 36 -4.50 21.42 5.68
N GLN A 37 -3.41 21.55 6.43
CA GLN A 37 -2.34 20.55 6.47
C GLN A 37 -2.85 19.20 6.98
N LYS A 38 -3.69 19.19 8.02
CA LYS A 38 -4.29 17.98 8.57
C LYS A 38 -5.25 17.32 7.57
N ASN A 39 -6.10 18.11 6.92
CA ASN A 39 -7.00 17.64 5.87
C ASN A 39 -6.24 17.12 4.64
N LEU A 40 -5.16 17.78 4.23
CA LEU A 40 -4.31 17.29 3.15
C LEU A 40 -3.60 16.00 3.54
N GLN A 41 -3.09 15.91 4.77
CA GLN A 41 -2.46 14.68 5.28
C GLN A 41 -3.46 13.52 5.29
N GLU A 42 -4.70 13.77 5.73
CA GLU A 42 -5.79 12.79 5.72
C GLU A 42 -6.15 12.35 4.29
N VAL A 43 -6.19 13.28 3.33
CA VAL A 43 -6.40 12.96 1.91
C VAL A 43 -5.22 12.18 1.33
N VAL A 44 -3.97 12.54 1.66
CA VAL A 44 -2.77 11.79 1.23
C VAL A 44 -2.76 10.38 1.80
N ASP A 45 -3.10 10.22 3.09
CA ASP A 45 -3.12 8.91 3.75
C ASP A 45 -4.28 8.03 3.25
N SER A 46 -5.42 8.62 2.87
CA SER A 46 -6.52 7.90 2.21
C SER A 46 -6.24 7.52 0.75
N GLN A 47 -5.42 8.30 0.03
CA GLN A 47 -5.01 8.00 -1.34
C GLN A 47 -3.79 7.08 -1.43
N ARG A 48 -3.01 6.95 -0.35
CA ARG A 48 -1.84 6.08 -0.26
C ARG A 48 -2.06 4.66 -0.81
N PRO A 49 -3.11 3.91 -0.43
CA PRO A 49 -3.34 2.58 -0.99
C PRO A 49 -3.59 2.59 -2.50
N ILE A 50 -4.27 3.62 -3.03
CA ILE A 50 -4.52 3.76 -4.48
C ILE A 50 -3.22 4.00 -5.23
N ILE A 51 -2.34 4.86 -4.69
CA ILE A 51 -1.05 5.17 -5.28
C ILE A 51 -0.12 3.95 -5.22
N CYS A 52 -0.08 3.23 -4.09
CA CYS A 52 0.66 1.97 -3.97
C CYS A 52 0.25 0.97 -5.04
N THR A 53 -1.05 0.71 -5.19
CA THR A 53 -1.58 -0.22 -6.21
C THR A 53 -1.25 0.24 -7.62
N SER A 54 -1.29 1.54 -7.90
CA SER A 54 -0.90 2.10 -9.20
C SER A 54 0.57 1.87 -9.51
N TYR A 55 1.48 2.13 -8.57
CA TYR A 55 2.91 1.91 -8.75
C TYR A 55 3.25 0.43 -8.91
N VAL A 56 2.70 -0.44 -8.06
CA VAL A 56 2.89 -1.89 -8.19
C VAL A 56 2.42 -2.38 -9.56
N ARG A 57 1.25 -1.91 -10.03
CA ARG A 57 0.78 -2.22 -11.38
C ARG A 57 1.76 -1.73 -12.44
N GLN A 58 2.26 -0.50 -12.36
CA GLN A 58 3.18 0.05 -13.36
C GLN A 58 4.50 -0.72 -13.42
N LEU A 59 5.02 -1.14 -12.27
CA LEU A 59 6.23 -1.95 -12.17
C LEU A 59 6.02 -3.35 -12.76
N LEU A 60 4.94 -4.03 -12.38
CA LEU A 60 4.63 -5.40 -12.83
C LEU A 60 4.15 -5.47 -14.29
N SER A 61 3.68 -4.37 -14.86
CA SER A 61 3.29 -4.29 -16.27
C SER A 61 4.36 -3.69 -17.19
N GLY A 62 5.51 -3.28 -16.64
CA GLY A 62 6.60 -2.70 -17.41
C GLY A 62 6.28 -1.33 -18.03
N THR A 63 5.30 -0.61 -17.49
CA THR A 63 4.93 0.72 -18.01
C THR A 63 5.73 1.87 -17.40
N ALA A 64 6.60 1.58 -16.42
CA ALA A 64 7.49 2.59 -15.85
C ALA A 64 8.43 3.12 -16.93
N THR A 65 8.52 4.45 -17.05
CA THR A 65 9.13 5.09 -18.22
C THR A 65 10.57 5.54 -18.00
N SER A 66 11.02 5.61 -16.74
CA SER A 66 12.38 6.03 -16.38
C SER A 66 12.86 5.47 -15.05
N GLU A 67 14.18 5.40 -14.88
CA GLU A 67 14.85 4.91 -13.66
C GLU A 67 14.60 5.84 -12.45
N ASP A 68 14.49 7.16 -12.68
CA ASP A 68 14.13 8.14 -11.65
C ASP A 68 12.70 7.88 -11.11
N GLU A 69 11.77 7.52 -12.00
CA GLU A 69 10.40 7.17 -11.64
C GLU A 69 10.36 5.90 -10.78
N VAL A 70 11.10 4.87 -11.18
CA VAL A 70 11.22 3.61 -10.42
C VAL A 70 11.84 3.85 -9.05
N THR A 71 12.90 4.65 -8.97
CA THR A 71 13.55 5.02 -7.69
C THR A 71 12.57 5.76 -6.77
N TYR A 72 11.74 6.64 -7.32
CA TYR A 72 10.68 7.30 -6.55
C TYR A 72 9.65 6.28 -6.03
N MET A 73 9.22 5.33 -6.87
CA MET A 73 8.30 4.26 -6.47
C MET A 73 8.90 3.38 -5.38
N GLU A 74 10.19 3.00 -5.48
CA GLU A 74 10.90 2.22 -4.46
C GLU A 74 10.89 2.90 -3.09
N ASN A 75 11.20 4.20 -3.08
CA ASN A 75 11.18 5.01 -1.86
C ASN A 75 9.76 5.16 -1.29
N TYR A 76 8.76 5.33 -2.15
CA TYR A 76 7.37 5.46 -1.74
C TYR A 76 6.81 4.16 -1.14
N LEU A 77 7.14 3.02 -1.76
CA LEU A 77 6.74 1.68 -1.31
C LEU A 77 7.55 1.22 -0.08
N GLY A 78 8.66 1.88 0.24
CA GLY A 78 9.51 1.54 1.39
C GLY A 78 10.39 0.32 1.16
N ILE A 79 10.71 0.02 -0.11
CA ILE A 79 11.50 -1.16 -0.52
C ILE A 79 12.90 -0.79 -1.02
N ALA A 80 13.32 0.46 -0.89
CA ALA A 80 14.61 0.97 -1.39
C ALA A 80 15.85 0.29 -0.78
N ASP A 81 15.74 -0.34 0.40
CA ASP A 81 16.82 -1.11 1.01
C ASP A 81 16.92 -2.55 0.47
N SER A 82 16.04 -2.94 -0.46
CA SER A 82 16.01 -4.28 -1.04
C SER A 82 17.08 -4.46 -2.10
N SER A 83 17.66 -5.65 -2.16
CA SER A 83 18.75 -5.96 -3.10
C SER A 83 18.30 -6.88 -4.23
N TYR A 84 17.24 -7.66 -4.00
CA TYR A 84 16.67 -8.54 -5.01
C TYR A 84 15.16 -8.42 -5.05
N TYR A 85 14.63 -8.46 -6.26
CA TYR A 85 13.22 -8.46 -6.56
C TYR A 85 12.85 -9.73 -7.34
N ASN A 86 11.64 -10.22 -7.12
CA ASN A 86 11.07 -11.32 -7.85
C ASN A 86 9.57 -11.09 -8.04
N VAL A 87 9.00 -11.63 -9.11
CA VAL A 87 7.56 -11.60 -9.38
C VAL A 87 7.00 -13.00 -9.23
N LEU A 88 5.91 -13.11 -8.50
CA LEU A 88 5.13 -14.32 -8.40
C LEU A 88 3.82 -14.14 -9.15
N TYR A 89 3.62 -14.92 -10.21
CA TYR A 89 2.37 -14.96 -10.96
C TYR A 89 1.52 -16.12 -10.47
N ILE A 90 0.32 -15.83 -9.97
CA ILE A 90 -0.58 -16.78 -9.34
C ILE A 90 -1.87 -16.87 -10.17
N VAL A 91 -2.33 -18.09 -10.39
CA VAL A 91 -3.62 -18.40 -10.98
C VAL A 91 -4.34 -19.37 -10.05
N TYR A 92 -5.61 -19.12 -9.76
CA TYR A 92 -6.38 -20.03 -8.93
C TYR A 92 -7.67 -20.49 -9.61
N TYR A 93 -8.04 -21.72 -9.33
CA TYR A 93 -9.27 -22.34 -9.76
C TYR A 93 -10.04 -22.80 -8.54
N ASN A 94 -11.35 -22.69 -8.61
CA ASN A 94 -12.24 -23.24 -7.61
C ASN A 94 -13.39 -23.96 -8.32
N ASN A 95 -14.07 -24.85 -7.60
CA ASN A 95 -15.22 -25.57 -8.12
C ASN A 95 -16.52 -24.73 -8.12
N PHE A 96 -16.41 -23.42 -7.87
CA PHE A 96 -17.55 -22.51 -7.83
C PHE A 96 -18.09 -22.30 -9.25
N GLY A 97 -19.21 -22.95 -9.56
CA GLY A 97 -19.95 -22.82 -10.83
C GLY A 97 -20.11 -24.11 -11.65
N ASP A 98 -19.50 -25.24 -11.25
CA ASP A 98 -19.65 -26.51 -11.97
C ASP A 98 -20.70 -27.43 -11.29
N ASN A 99 -21.97 -27.07 -11.45
CA ASN A 99 -23.15 -27.95 -11.49
C ASN A 99 -23.34 -29.11 -10.49
N THR A 100 -22.90 -29.02 -9.23
CA THR A 100 -23.39 -29.95 -8.20
C THR A 100 -23.68 -29.23 -6.88
N GLU A 101 -24.84 -29.52 -6.30
CA GLU A 101 -25.28 -29.10 -4.97
C GLU A 101 -24.35 -29.64 -3.87
N ILE A 102 -23.12 -29.14 -3.82
CA ILE A 102 -22.21 -29.38 -2.70
C ILE A 102 -21.86 -28.01 -2.16
N THR A 103 -22.64 -27.56 -1.18
CA THR A 103 -22.24 -26.47 -0.31
C THR A 103 -20.95 -26.92 0.39
N LEU A 104 -19.82 -26.34 0.00
CA LEU A 104 -18.51 -26.62 0.59
C LEU A 104 -18.58 -26.48 2.12
N PRO A 105 -17.92 -27.35 2.92
CA PRO A 105 -17.78 -27.12 4.35
C PRO A 105 -16.81 -25.94 4.55
N GLY A 106 -17.36 -24.72 4.59
CA GLY A 106 -16.59 -23.47 4.55
C GLY A 106 -17.21 -22.37 3.69
N GLY A 107 -18.24 -22.69 2.89
CA GLY A 107 -19.20 -21.75 2.32
C GLY A 107 -18.60 -20.46 1.77
N VAL A 108 -17.84 -20.54 0.67
CA VAL A 108 -17.54 -19.35 -0.13
C VAL A 108 -18.79 -19.07 -0.97
N GLU A 109 -19.57 -18.06 -0.60
CA GLU A 109 -20.88 -17.77 -1.20
C GLU A 109 -20.77 -16.78 -2.37
N SER A 110 -19.62 -16.10 -2.53
CA SER A 110 -19.39 -15.09 -3.58
C SER A 110 -17.93 -14.99 -4.06
N MET A 111 -17.72 -14.39 -5.23
CA MET A 111 -16.38 -14.08 -5.75
C MET A 111 -15.62 -13.10 -4.84
N GLU A 112 -16.31 -12.14 -4.21
CA GLU A 112 -15.69 -11.17 -3.30
C GLU A 112 -15.12 -11.85 -2.04
N GLU A 113 -15.80 -12.86 -1.51
CA GLU A 113 -15.30 -13.64 -0.38
C GLU A 113 -14.09 -14.48 -0.77
N LEU A 114 -14.10 -15.05 -1.98
CA LEU A 114 -12.98 -15.79 -2.53
C LEU A 114 -11.72 -14.92 -2.66
N GLU A 115 -11.87 -13.71 -3.22
CA GLU A 115 -10.78 -12.75 -3.34
C GLU A 115 -10.21 -12.39 -1.96
N LYS A 116 -11.08 -12.11 -0.97
CA LYS A 116 -10.65 -11.85 0.40
C LYS A 116 -9.90 -13.01 1.06
N ILE A 117 -10.35 -14.25 0.82
CA ILE A 117 -9.66 -15.45 1.35
C ILE A 117 -8.27 -15.55 0.75
N ILE A 118 -8.15 -15.34 -0.56
CA ILE A 118 -6.85 -15.41 -1.25
C ILE A 118 -5.93 -14.28 -0.80
N GLU A 119 -6.42 -13.05 -0.74
CA GLU A 119 -5.66 -11.90 -0.24
C GLU A 119 -5.17 -12.14 1.19
N SER A 120 -6.06 -12.58 2.09
CA SER A 120 -5.70 -12.90 3.47
C SER A 120 -4.67 -14.03 3.55
N ALA A 121 -4.79 -15.05 2.69
CA ALA A 121 -3.81 -16.13 2.63
C ALA A 121 -2.46 -15.61 2.12
N LEU A 122 -2.43 -14.80 1.07
CA LEU A 122 -1.20 -14.21 0.55
C LEU A 122 -0.49 -13.35 1.60
N GLU A 123 -1.23 -12.51 2.33
CA GLU A 123 -0.70 -11.71 3.42
C GLU A 123 -0.13 -12.58 4.56
N ASN A 124 -0.80 -13.67 4.90
CA ASN A 124 -0.33 -14.59 5.95
C ASN A 124 0.96 -15.33 5.56
N PHE A 125 1.13 -15.68 4.29
CA PHE A 125 2.28 -16.47 3.82
C PHE A 125 3.46 -15.62 3.34
N PHE A 126 3.21 -14.45 2.75
CA PHE A 126 4.25 -13.56 2.21
C PHE A 126 4.49 -12.29 3.06
N GLY A 127 3.60 -12.00 4.01
CA GLY A 127 3.73 -10.89 4.94
C GLY A 127 2.99 -9.62 4.50
N THR A 128 2.97 -8.64 5.40
CA THR A 128 2.39 -7.31 5.19
C THR A 128 3.49 -6.24 5.26
N PRO A 129 3.52 -5.25 4.35
CA PRO A 129 2.56 -5.02 3.27
C PRO A 129 2.74 -5.98 2.08
N LEU A 130 1.62 -6.43 1.50
CA LEU A 130 1.62 -7.24 0.29
C LEU A 130 1.55 -6.32 -0.94
N PHE A 131 2.53 -6.41 -1.83
CA PHE A 131 2.56 -5.65 -3.08
C PHE A 131 2.03 -6.52 -4.22
N TYR A 132 0.76 -6.37 -4.59
CA TYR A 132 0.16 -7.17 -5.67
C TYR A 132 -0.69 -6.36 -6.63
N PHE A 133 -0.95 -6.97 -7.79
CA PHE A 133 -1.84 -6.48 -8.82
C PHE A 133 -2.60 -7.66 -9.43
N SER A 134 -3.91 -7.54 -9.63
CA SER A 134 -4.71 -8.55 -10.35
C SER A 134 -4.88 -8.11 -11.82
N PRO A 135 -4.20 -8.77 -12.78
CA PRO A 135 -4.32 -8.43 -14.20
C PRO A 135 -5.62 -8.93 -14.84
N SER A 136 -6.23 -9.97 -14.28
CA SER A 136 -7.46 -10.60 -14.77
C SER A 136 -8.16 -11.34 -13.64
N ASP A 137 -9.45 -11.61 -13.80
CA ASP A 137 -10.23 -12.47 -12.91
C ASP A 137 -9.47 -13.76 -12.64
N ARG A 138 -9.34 -14.10 -11.35
CA ARG A 138 -8.65 -15.30 -10.87
C ARG A 138 -7.14 -15.35 -11.03
N THR A 139 -6.52 -14.21 -11.31
CA THR A 139 -5.07 -14.10 -11.43
C THR A 139 -4.53 -12.99 -10.53
N TYR A 140 -3.35 -13.22 -9.96
CA TYR A 140 -2.62 -12.27 -9.15
C TYR A 140 -1.16 -12.23 -9.57
N SER A 141 -0.58 -11.04 -9.61
CA SER A 141 0.85 -10.82 -9.77
C SER A 141 1.35 -10.15 -8.51
N VAL A 142 2.28 -10.79 -7.80
CA VAL A 142 2.79 -10.33 -6.50
C VAL A 142 4.26 -9.97 -6.66
N LEU A 143 4.62 -8.76 -6.26
CA LEU A 143 5.99 -8.30 -6.16
C LEU A 143 6.58 -8.73 -4.82
N LEU A 144 7.67 -9.47 -4.88
CA LEU A 144 8.45 -9.90 -3.74
C LEU A 144 9.79 -9.19 -3.76
N HIS A 145 10.26 -8.77 -2.59
CA HIS A 145 11.54 -8.10 -2.43
C HIS A 145 12.28 -8.68 -1.22
N CYS A 146 13.61 -8.76 -1.29
CA CYS A 146 14.42 -9.21 -0.16
C CYS A 146 15.80 -8.53 -0.14
N SER A 147 16.47 -8.67 1.01
CA SER A 147 17.85 -8.22 1.19
C SER A 147 18.86 -9.18 0.56
N GLU A 148 20.10 -8.71 0.36
CA GLU A 148 21.18 -9.48 -0.27
C GLU A 148 21.44 -10.84 0.41
N GLU A 149 21.32 -10.90 1.75
CA GLU A 149 21.55 -12.13 2.52
C GLU A 149 20.53 -13.23 2.21
N GLU A 150 19.30 -12.85 1.83
CA GLU A 150 18.20 -13.78 1.58
C GLU A 150 18.05 -14.15 0.10
N GLY A 151 18.70 -13.42 -0.80
CA GLY A 151 18.54 -13.57 -2.25
C GLY A 151 18.88 -14.96 -2.80
N LYS A 152 19.86 -15.65 -2.20
CA LYS A 152 20.35 -16.96 -2.69
C LYS A 152 19.36 -18.09 -2.49
N ASP A 153 18.61 -18.06 -1.40
CA ASP A 153 17.59 -19.07 -1.07
C ASP A 153 16.17 -18.58 -1.37
N LEU A 154 16.02 -17.37 -1.94
CA LEU A 154 14.74 -16.73 -2.16
C LEU A 154 13.78 -17.61 -2.98
N ILE A 155 14.22 -18.14 -4.12
CA ILE A 155 13.39 -19.00 -4.97
C ILE A 155 12.95 -20.26 -4.22
N LEU A 156 13.84 -20.87 -3.43
CA LEU A 156 13.52 -22.06 -2.66
C LEU A 156 12.54 -21.76 -1.52
N LYS A 157 12.72 -20.62 -0.83
CA LYS A 157 11.78 -20.14 0.21
C LYS A 157 10.41 -19.87 -0.40
N ILE A 158 10.35 -19.14 -1.53
CA ILE A 158 9.12 -18.83 -2.26
C ILE A 158 8.42 -20.13 -2.67
N ASN A 159 9.15 -21.08 -3.25
CA ASN A 159 8.57 -22.36 -3.68
C ASN A 159 7.96 -23.14 -2.50
N ASN A 160 8.66 -23.21 -1.36
CA ASN A 160 8.12 -23.86 -0.16
C ASN A 160 6.90 -23.11 0.40
N CYS A 161 6.88 -21.78 0.36
CA CYS A 161 5.71 -21.00 0.76
C CYS A 161 4.51 -21.25 -0.16
N ILE A 162 4.72 -21.30 -1.48
CA ILE A 162 3.67 -21.60 -2.46
C ILE A 162 3.07 -22.99 -2.23
N LEU A 163 3.90 -24.01 -2.00
CA LEU A 163 3.41 -25.36 -1.73
C LEU A 163 2.52 -25.39 -0.47
N ARG A 164 2.97 -24.75 0.61
CA ARG A 164 2.18 -24.69 1.85
C ARG A 164 0.90 -23.86 1.68
N LEU A 165 0.95 -22.79 0.88
CA LEU A 165 -0.20 -21.98 0.54
C LEU A 165 -1.21 -22.78 -0.31
N HIS A 166 -0.72 -23.53 -1.29
CA HIS A 166 -1.53 -24.42 -2.11
C HIS A 166 -2.24 -25.46 -1.25
N ASP A 167 -1.49 -26.19 -0.42
CA ASP A 167 -2.05 -27.22 0.47
C ASP A 167 -3.10 -26.61 1.42
N TYR A 168 -2.82 -25.44 1.99
CA TYR A 168 -3.77 -24.73 2.85
C TYR A 168 -5.08 -24.38 2.13
N LEU A 169 -4.98 -23.80 0.93
CA LEU A 169 -6.15 -23.39 0.14
C LEU A 169 -6.94 -24.59 -0.39
N LEU A 170 -6.27 -25.66 -0.76
CA LEU A 170 -6.89 -26.89 -1.23
C LEU A 170 -7.62 -27.61 -0.09
N ASP A 171 -6.95 -27.81 1.05
CA ASP A 171 -7.51 -28.56 2.18
C ASP A 171 -8.63 -27.79 2.90
N THR A 172 -8.52 -26.45 2.97
CA THR A 172 -9.48 -25.63 3.73
C THR A 172 -10.66 -25.17 2.88
N TYR A 173 -10.41 -24.85 1.60
CA TYR A 173 -11.40 -24.19 0.74
C TYR A 173 -11.64 -24.88 -0.60
N ASP A 174 -10.97 -26.01 -0.88
CA ASP A 174 -11.01 -26.71 -2.19
C ASP A 174 -10.64 -25.79 -3.36
N ILE A 175 -9.68 -24.89 -3.12
CA ILE A 175 -9.14 -23.95 -4.10
C ILE A 175 -7.80 -24.48 -4.61
N TRP A 176 -7.70 -24.66 -5.91
CA TRP A 176 -6.48 -25.06 -6.61
C TRP A 176 -5.67 -23.84 -6.97
N LEU A 177 -4.48 -23.70 -6.39
CA LEU A 177 -3.57 -22.58 -6.68
C LEU A 177 -2.36 -23.04 -7.50
N PHE A 178 -2.10 -22.36 -8.61
CA PHE A 178 -0.90 -22.52 -9.41
C PHE A 178 -0.09 -21.23 -9.34
N ALA A 179 1.23 -21.34 -9.23
CA ALA A 179 2.07 -20.16 -9.27
C ALA A 179 3.34 -20.37 -10.09
N GLY A 180 3.68 -19.38 -10.90
CA GLY A 180 4.92 -19.24 -11.64
C GLY A 180 5.84 -18.26 -10.93
N ILE A 181 7.04 -18.70 -10.60
CA ILE A 181 8.08 -17.88 -9.96
C ILE A 181 8.95 -17.28 -11.07
N GLY A 182 9.06 -15.96 -11.10
CA GLY A 182 9.98 -15.26 -11.99
C GLY A 182 11.44 -15.43 -11.60
N ARG A 183 12.34 -14.89 -12.41
CA ARG A 183 13.77 -14.82 -12.05
C ARG A 183 14.04 -13.72 -11.02
N ASN A 184 15.06 -13.95 -10.19
CA ASN A 184 15.57 -12.89 -9.32
C ASN A 184 16.24 -11.81 -10.18
N THR A 185 15.87 -10.55 -9.96
CA THR A 185 16.49 -9.38 -10.59
C THR A 185 16.99 -8.43 -9.50
N ASP A 186 18.09 -7.75 -9.76
CA ASP A 186 18.62 -6.64 -8.95
C ASP A 186 18.05 -5.28 -9.39
N SER A 187 17.34 -5.24 -10.53
CA SER A 187 16.71 -4.03 -11.07
C SER A 187 15.20 -4.18 -11.09
N LEU A 188 14.51 -3.31 -10.35
CA LEU A 188 13.05 -3.24 -10.33
C LEU A 188 12.47 -2.79 -11.69
N MET A 189 13.27 -2.10 -12.52
CA MET A 189 12.87 -1.70 -13.88
C MET A 189 12.60 -2.89 -14.80
N ASN A 190 13.32 -4.00 -14.60
CA ASN A 190 13.23 -5.20 -15.44
C ASN A 190 12.41 -6.33 -14.78
N VAL A 191 11.75 -6.03 -13.67
CA VAL A 191 11.03 -7.03 -12.87
C VAL A 191 9.88 -7.70 -13.64
N TRP A 192 9.30 -7.00 -14.62
CA TRP A 192 8.24 -7.50 -15.48
C TRP A 192 8.72 -8.48 -16.57
N GLU A 193 10.02 -8.51 -16.88
CA GLU A 193 10.60 -9.42 -17.89
C GLU A 193 10.91 -10.82 -17.34
N CYS A 194 10.76 -10.99 -16.01
CA CYS A 194 11.30 -12.11 -15.25
C CYS A 194 10.38 -13.33 -15.14
#